data_AF-A0A356G5D6-F1
#
_entry.id   AF-A0A356G5D6-F1
#
_cell.length_a   1.000
_cell.length_b   1.000
_cell.length_c   1.000
_cell.angle_alpha   90.00
_cell.angle_beta   90.00
_cell.angle_gamma   90.00
#
_symmetry.space_group_name_H-M   'P 1'
#
loop_
_entity.id
_entity.type
_entity.pdbx_description
1 polymer ?
#
loop_
_entity_poly.entity_id
_entity_poly.type
_entity_poly.pdbx_seq_one_letter_code
_entity_poly.pdbx_strand_id
1 'polypeptide(L)'
;ERAADAAEADLVAEAAARGLFCGSRFSPGYGDLPLETQPVLLAALDAQRSLGITLSRSLLMSPAKSVTAVVGLFERPRGTVRASCAACPCRDFCLLRRSGRVCRS
;
A
#
# COMPACT_ATOMS: atom_id res chain seq x y z
N GLU A 1 6.55 -4.69 -7.28
CA GLU A 1 6.03 -3.53 -8.02
C GLU A 1 5.11 -3.87 -9.17
N ARG A 2 5.55 -4.18 -10.39
CA ARG A 2 4.63 -4.27 -11.55
C ARG A 2 3.35 -5.09 -11.34
N ALA A 3 3.43 -6.23 -10.65
CA ALA A 3 2.25 -7.05 -10.34
C ALA A 3 1.28 -6.36 -9.37
N ALA A 4 1.79 -5.62 -8.39
CA ALA A 4 0.99 -4.84 -7.46
C ALA A 4 0.34 -3.63 -8.16
N ASP A 5 1.08 -2.97 -9.06
CA ASP A 5 0.55 -1.84 -9.83
C ASP A 5 -0.59 -2.29 -10.77
N ALA A 6 -0.46 -3.47 -11.39
CA ALA A 6 -1.51 -4.06 -12.21
C ALA A 6 -2.75 -4.42 -11.38
N ALA A 7 -2.56 -5.09 -10.22
CA ALA A 7 -3.67 -5.42 -9.33
C ALA A 7 -4.38 -4.16 -8.79
N GLU A 8 -3.64 -3.08 -8.52
CA GLU A 8 -4.20 -1.79 -8.14
C GLU A 8 -5.04 -1.18 -9.26
N ALA A 9 -4.57 -1.23 -10.51
CA ALA A 9 -5.32 -0.75 -11.67
C ALA A 9 -6.64 -1.51 -11.87
N ASP A 10 -6.61 -2.85 -11.74
CA ASP A 10 -7.80 -3.69 -11.84
C ASP A 10 -8.82 -3.35 -10.74
N LEU A 11 -8.36 -3.18 -9.50
CA LEU A 11 -9.20 -2.80 -8.37
C LEU A 11 -9.81 -1.40 -8.55
N VAL A 12 -9.04 -0.44 -9.09
CA VAL A 12 -9.54 0.89 -9.43
C VAL A 12 -10.63 0.83 -10.49
N ALA A 13 -10.46 0.01 -11.53
CA ALA A 13 -11.47 -0.17 -12.57
C ALA A 13 -12.76 -0.79 -12.01
N GLU A 14 -12.64 -1.83 -11.17
CA GLU A 14 -13.80 -2.46 -10.52
C GLU A 14 -14.53 -1.49 -9.57
N ALA A 15 -13.79 -0.75 -8.75
CA ALA A 15 -14.35 0.25 -7.86
C ALA A 15 -15.10 1.35 -8.64
N ALA A 16 -14.52 1.84 -9.72
CA ALA A 16 -15.14 2.85 -10.58
C ALA A 16 -16.45 2.35 -11.21
N ALA A 17 -16.49 1.09 -11.66
CA ALA A 17 -17.71 0.46 -12.18
C ALA A 17 -18.83 0.40 -11.13
N ARG A 18 -18.48 0.43 -9.84
CA ARG A 18 -19.41 0.44 -8.70
C ARG A 18 -19.68 1.86 -8.15
N GLY A 19 -19.17 2.91 -8.80
CA GLY A 19 -19.29 4.30 -8.33
C GLY A 19 -18.48 4.61 -7.08
N LEU A 20 -17.46 3.80 -6.78
CA LEU A 20 -16.59 3.94 -5.61
C LEU A 20 -15.22 4.52 -6.02
N PHE A 21 -14.54 5.10 -5.03
CA PHE A 21 -13.21 5.70 -5.17
C PHE A 21 -12.20 4.95 -4.30
N CYS A 22 -11.06 4.59 -4.88
CA CYS A 22 -9.97 3.96 -4.15
C CYS A 22 -9.12 4.99 -3.41
N GLY A 23 -8.67 4.65 -2.20
CA GLY A 23 -7.56 5.32 -1.51
C GLY A 23 -6.21 4.76 -1.91
N SER A 24 -5.14 5.24 -1.26
CA SER A 24 -3.80 4.65 -1.40
C SER A 24 -3.75 3.24 -0.82
N ARG A 25 -2.94 2.36 -1.41
CA ARG A 25 -2.60 1.06 -0.82
C ARG A 25 -1.79 1.20 0.47
N PHE A 26 -2.10 0.34 1.44
CA PHE A 26 -1.43 0.31 2.74
C PHE A 26 -1.00 -1.11 3.09
N SER A 27 0.28 -1.30 3.40
CA SER A 27 0.86 -2.63 3.69
C SER A 27 1.19 -2.75 5.18
N PRO A 28 1.07 -3.93 5.80
CA PRO A 28 1.48 -4.11 7.18
C PRO A 28 2.95 -3.76 7.40
N GLY A 29 3.25 -3.12 8.53
CA GLY A 29 4.57 -2.59 8.85
C GLY A 29 4.86 -1.19 8.30
N TYR A 30 3.90 -0.57 7.61
CA TYR A 30 3.98 0.83 7.18
C TYR A 30 2.94 1.71 7.90
N GLY A 31 3.35 2.93 8.23
CA GLY A 31 2.49 3.92 8.89
C GLY A 31 1.99 3.42 10.24
N ASP A 32 0.66 3.41 10.41
CA ASP A 32 -0.05 2.97 11.60
C ASP A 32 -0.61 1.53 11.50
N LEU A 33 -0.31 0.79 10.43
CA LEU A 33 -0.76 -0.59 10.25
C LEU A 33 0.27 -1.58 10.82
N PRO A 34 -0.02 -2.28 11.93
CA PRO A 34 0.94 -3.16 12.59
C PRO A 34 1.33 -4.34 11.69
N LEU A 35 2.61 -4.73 11.73
CA LEU A 35 3.13 -5.87 10.96
C LEU A 35 2.45 -7.18 11.35
N GLU A 36 2.00 -7.28 12.60
CA GLU A 36 1.25 -8.40 13.17
C GLU A 36 -0.10 -8.65 12.48
N THR A 37 -0.56 -7.72 11.64
CA THR A 37 -1.77 -7.90 10.81
C THR A 37 -1.50 -8.82 9.60
N GLN A 38 -0.24 -8.99 9.21
CA GLN A 38 0.20 -9.77 8.04
C GLN A 38 -0.37 -11.20 7.99
N PRO A 39 -0.38 -12.01 9.08
CA PRO A 39 -0.92 -13.37 9.05
C PRO A 39 -2.43 -13.40 8.76
N VAL A 40 -3.18 -12.49 9.36
CA VAL A 40 -4.64 -12.41 9.18
C VAL A 40 -4.98 -12.05 7.74
N LEU A 41 -4.25 -11.10 7.15
CA LEU A 41 -4.43 -10.72 5.74
C LEU A 41 -4.13 -11.87 4.79
N LEU A 42 -3.00 -12.57 4.97
CA LEU A 42 -2.65 -13.71 4.10
C LEU A 42 -3.64 -14.88 4.25
N ALA A 43 -4.17 -15.11 5.46
CA ALA A 43 -5.20 -16.11 5.69
C ALA A 43 -6.53 -15.73 5.00
N ALA A 44 -6.96 -14.47 5.10
CA ALA A 44 -8.19 -14.00 4.45
C ALA A 44 -8.12 -14.08 2.91
N LEU A 45 -6.93 -13.88 2.35
CA LEU A 45 -6.67 -14.02 0.91
C LEU A 45 -6.38 -15.47 0.48
N ASP A 46 -6.29 -16.41 1.43
CA ASP A 46 -5.87 -17.79 1.18
C ASP A 46 -4.55 -17.87 0.36
N ALA A 47 -3.64 -16.94 0.65
CA ALA A 47 -2.47 -16.66 -0.19
C ALA A 47 -1.46 -17.81 -0.22
N GLN A 48 -1.39 -18.63 0.85
CA GLN A 48 -0.51 -19.79 0.86
C GLN A 48 -0.98 -20.86 -0.14
N ARG A 49 -2.27 -21.19 -0.15
CA ARG A 49 -2.81 -22.21 -1.06
C ARG A 49 -2.87 -21.70 -2.49
N SER A 50 -3.27 -20.43 -2.67
CA SER A 50 -3.48 -19.85 -3.99
C SER A 50 -2.19 -19.41 -4.69
N LEU A 51 -1.20 -18.92 -3.93
CA LEU A 51 0.01 -18.29 -4.47
C LEU A 51 1.32 -18.85 -3.88
N GLY A 52 1.26 -19.77 -2.92
CA GLY A 52 2.46 -20.30 -2.26
C GLY A 52 3.15 -19.31 -1.30
N ILE A 53 2.50 -18.21 -0.95
CA ILE A 53 3.09 -17.17 -0.08
C ILE A 53 2.99 -17.60 1.39
N THR A 54 4.13 -17.59 2.09
CA THR A 54 4.23 -17.98 3.51
C THR A 54 4.93 -16.91 4.33
N LEU A 55 4.80 -16.98 5.67
CA LEU A 55 5.48 -16.08 6.61
C LEU A 55 6.53 -16.83 7.44
N SER A 56 7.66 -16.16 7.68
CA SER A 56 8.61 -16.56 8.72
C SER A 56 8.09 -16.22 10.13
N ARG A 57 8.80 -16.68 11.16
CA ARG A 57 8.55 -16.27 12.57
C ARG A 57 8.67 -14.76 12.79
N SER A 58 9.45 -14.07 11.95
CA SER A 58 9.62 -12.61 11.97
C SER A 58 8.65 -11.89 11.03
N LEU A 59 7.60 -12.56 10.56
CA LEU A 59 6.55 -12.01 9.69
C LEU A 59 7.06 -11.55 8.31
N LEU A 60 8.22 -12.04 7.88
CA LEU A 60 8.73 -11.79 6.53
C LEU A 60 8.11 -12.79 5.55
N MET A 61 7.73 -12.31 4.37
CA MET A 61 7.15 -13.14 3.32
C MET A 61 8.21 -13.95 2.57
N SER A 62 7.86 -15.20 2.24
CA SER A 62 8.56 -16.02 1.27
C SER A 62 7.58 -16.44 0.16
N PRO A 63 7.88 -16.15 -1.12
CA PRO A 63 9.09 -15.49 -1.65
C PRO A 63 9.30 -14.05 -1.19
N ALA A 64 10.56 -13.61 -1.06
CA ALA A 64 10.93 -12.31 -0.48
C ALA A 64 10.44 -11.09 -1.29
N LYS A 65 10.23 -11.24 -2.60
CA LYS A 65 9.67 -10.19 -3.47
C LYS A 65 8.14 -10.28 -3.56
N SER A 66 7.49 -10.40 -2.41
CA SER A 66 6.03 -10.40 -2.28
C SER A 66 5.55 -9.13 -1.59
N VAL A 67 4.32 -8.71 -1.87
CA VAL A 67 3.67 -7.59 -1.19
C VAL A 67 2.22 -7.94 -0.90
N THR A 68 1.73 -7.51 0.26
CA THR A 68 0.31 -7.54 0.63
C THR A 68 -0.11 -6.14 1.01
N ALA A 69 -1.28 -5.71 0.56
CA ALA A 69 -1.80 -4.41 0.92
C ALA A 69 -3.33 -4.44 1.02
N VAL A 70 -3.86 -3.48 1.76
CA VAL A 70 -5.28 -3.13 1.77
C VAL A 70 -5.49 -1.85 1.00
N VAL A 71 -6.62 -1.75 0.30
CA VAL A 71 -7.06 -0.54 -0.39
C VAL A 71 -8.46 -0.19 0.11
N GLY A 72 -8.61 1.02 0.65
CA GLY A 72 -9.91 1.50 1.09
C GLY A 72 -10.78 1.92 -0.09
N LEU A 73 -12.04 1.50 -0.11
CA LEU A 73 -13.06 1.96 -1.06
C LEU A 73 -13.98 2.97 -0.38
N PHE A 74 -14.33 4.05 -1.08
CA PHE A 74 -15.09 5.17 -0.52
C PHE A 74 -16.17 5.63 -1.49
N GLU A 75 -17.31 6.07 -0.97
CA GLU A 75 -18.43 6.63 -1.77
C GLU A 75 -18.13 8.02 -2.34
N ARG A 76 -17.11 8.69 -1.79
CA ARG A 76 -16.67 10.02 -2.24
C ARG A 76 -15.17 9.99 -2.50
N PRO A 77 -14.66 10.80 -3.44
CA PRO A 77 -13.23 10.96 -3.62
C PRO A 77 -12.62 11.38 -2.29
N ARG A 78 -11.77 10.53 -1.70
CA ARG A 78 -10.88 11.00 -0.65
C ARG A 78 -9.77 11.77 -1.34
N GLY A 79 -9.53 13.00 -0.89
CA GLY A 79 -8.32 13.70 -1.31
C GLY A 79 -7.16 12.76 -1.05
N THR A 80 -6.38 12.44 -2.09
CA THR A 80 -5.03 11.95 -1.86
C THR A 80 -4.42 12.96 -0.91
N VAL A 81 -3.85 12.52 0.21
CA VAL A 81 -2.94 13.38 0.97
C VAL A 81 -1.75 13.60 0.05
N ARG A 82 -1.92 14.49 -0.92
CA ARG A 82 -0.89 15.12 -1.71
C ARG A 82 -0.20 15.99 -0.69
N ALA A 83 0.64 15.34 0.11
CA ALA A 83 1.72 16.00 0.80
C ALA A 83 2.65 16.49 -0.31
N SER A 84 2.28 17.61 -0.94
CA SER A 84 3.29 18.48 -1.51
C SER A 84 4.33 18.71 -0.42
N CYS A 85 5.56 19.04 -0.80
CA CYS A 85 6.57 19.39 0.18
C CYS A 85 6.10 20.52 1.14
N ALA A 86 5.03 21.25 0.81
CA ALA A 86 4.42 22.27 1.65
C ALA A 86 3.72 21.70 2.90
N ALA A 87 3.09 20.53 2.82
CA ALA A 87 2.38 19.89 3.95
C ALA A 87 3.17 18.71 4.56
N CYS A 88 4.46 18.59 4.23
CA CYS A 88 5.30 17.49 4.69
C CYS A 88 5.83 17.76 6.11
N PRO A 89 5.67 16.84 7.07
CA PRO A 89 6.24 16.98 8.42
C PRO A 89 7.76 17.13 8.41
N CYS A 90 8.42 16.59 7.38
CA CYS A 90 9.88 16.65 7.24
C CYS A 90 10.37 17.90 6.50
N ARG A 91 9.49 18.83 6.11
CA ARG A 91 9.81 19.93 5.17
C ARG A 91 11.08 20.70 5.49
N ASP A 92 11.30 21.03 6.76
CA ASP A 92 12.37 21.92 7.19
C ASP A 92 13.75 21.23 7.23
N PHE A 93 13.75 19.90 7.41
CA PHE A 93 14.97 19.07 7.49
C PHE A 93 15.12 18.06 6.34
N CYS A 94 14.20 18.04 5.37
CA CYS A 94 14.24 17.07 4.25
C CYS A 94 15.38 17.38 3.26
N LEU A 95 16.38 16.50 3.22
CA LEU A 95 17.51 16.57 2.28
C LEU A 95 17.08 16.35 0.82
N LEU A 96 16.05 15.53 0.58
CA LEU A 96 15.51 15.30 -0.76
C LEU A 96 14.97 16.62 -1.35
N ARG A 97 14.16 17.36 -0.57
CA ARG A 97 13.65 18.68 -0.97
C ARG A 97 14.78 19.67 -1.27
N ARG A 98 15.79 19.74 -0.40
CA ARG A 98 16.96 20.63 -0.58
C ARG A 98 17.77 20.29 -1.84
N SER A 99 17.81 19.02 -2.22
CA SER A 99 18.44 18.56 -3.46
C SER A 99 17.52 18.60 -4.69
N GLY A 100 16.36 19.26 -4.61
CA GLY A 100 15.41 19.39 -5.72
C GLY A 100 14.67 18.10 -6.07
N ARG A 101 14.74 17.06 -5.23
CA ARG A 101 14.09 15.75 -5.43
C ARG A 101 12.84 15.61 -4.54
N VAL A 102 11.93 14.76 -4.96
CA VAL A 102 10.73 14.39 -4.18
C VAL A 102 10.86 12.96 -3.67
N CYS A 103 10.32 12.68 -2.48
CA CYS A 103 10.35 11.32 -1.89
C CYS A 103 9.38 10.34 -2.55
N ARG A 104 8.49 10.83 -3.42
CA ARG A 104 7.52 10.05 -4.17
C ARG A 104 7.88 10.17 -5.65
N SER A 105 8.85 9.36 -6.10
CA SER A 105 9.13 9.13 -7.52
C SER A 105 8.27 8.01 -8.04
#